data_AF-A0A2R6D2F4-F1
#
_entry.id   AF-A0A2R6D2F4-F1
#
_cell.length_a   1.000
_cell.length_b   1.000
_cell.length_c   1.000
_cell.angle_alpha   90.00
_cell.angle_beta   90.00
_cell.angle_gamma   90.00
#
_symmetry.space_group_name_H-M   'P 1'
#
loop_
_entity.id
_entity.type
_entity.pdbx_description
1 polymer ?
#
loop_
_entity_poly.entity_id
_entity_poly.type
_entity_poly.pdbx_seq_one_letter_code
_entity_poly.pdbx_strand_id
1 'polypeptide(L)'
;MDASDTYSRRRLLRTGTGAAAGLAAAGATGTAGAQGSAYEGYLEDEGTWGGETVDATGMAEVTVRVGAQGNGGNLAFDPPAMVVEPGTTIIWEWTGEGGGHNVVSEAGNFESDIYEQAGETFEYTFEEAGVEQYFCSPHKPQGMKGVVAVGEDNAEGDVVPFGAQPDFGGYLDDVPGFEGGAAPRRGQEEVGVDVGAGDDGFLFDPVAIHVDAGTTVVWE
;
A
#
# COMPACT_ATOMS: atom_id res chain seq x y z
N MET A 1 48.93 3.25 21.78
CA MET A 1 47.63 2.72 22.22
C MET A 1 46.64 3.81 21.82
N ASP A 2 45.76 3.70 20.83
CA ASP A 2 44.97 2.62 20.19
C ASP A 2 45.14 2.73 18.64
N ALA A 3 45.33 1.68 17.82
CA ALA A 3 44.40 0.61 17.38
C ALA A 3 43.09 1.18 16.80
N SER A 4 42.60 0.91 15.60
CA SER A 4 42.88 -0.01 14.48
C SER A 4 41.90 0.45 13.37
N ASP A 5 42.36 0.77 12.15
CA ASP A 5 42.44 -0.15 11.00
C ASP A 5 41.03 -0.62 10.55
N THR A 6 40.47 -0.18 9.43
CA THR A 6 40.62 -0.78 8.08
C THR A 6 39.39 -0.33 7.23
N TYR A 7 39.29 -0.27 5.89
CA TYR A 7 40.12 -0.64 4.76
C TYR A 7 39.79 0.30 3.58
N SER A 8 40.82 0.64 2.83
CA SER A 8 40.88 1.59 1.71
C SER A 8 40.12 1.13 0.45
N ARG A 9 39.37 2.06 -0.18
CA ARG A 9 38.79 1.93 -1.52
C ARG A 9 39.93 1.74 -2.55
N ARG A 10 40.12 0.52 -3.05
CA ARG A 10 41.09 0.24 -4.12
C ARG A 10 40.58 0.79 -5.46
N ARG A 11 40.98 2.03 -5.70
CA ARG A 11 41.09 2.66 -7.01
C ARG A 11 42.15 1.92 -7.83
N LEU A 12 41.74 1.23 -8.89
CA LEU A 12 42.66 0.71 -9.90
C LEU A 12 42.55 1.59 -11.15
N LEU A 13 43.49 2.53 -11.29
CA LEU A 13 43.81 3.18 -12.55
C LEU A 13 45.03 2.45 -13.14
N ARG A 14 44.88 1.90 -14.35
CA ARG A 14 46.01 1.59 -15.23
C ARG A 14 45.82 2.35 -16.54
N THR A 15 46.74 3.26 -16.77
CA THR A 15 46.91 4.07 -17.98
C THR A 15 47.46 3.23 -19.13
N GLY A 16 46.97 3.43 -20.34
CA GLY A 16 47.54 2.90 -21.58
C GLY A 16 47.18 3.79 -22.76
N THR A 17 48.18 4.34 -23.41
CA THR A 17 48.15 5.33 -24.49
C THR A 17 47.82 4.73 -25.87
N GLY A 18 46.95 5.40 -26.64
CA GLY A 18 47.15 5.66 -28.09
C GLY A 18 46.51 4.74 -29.15
N ALA A 19 45.79 5.42 -30.07
CA ALA A 19 45.48 5.09 -31.47
C ALA A 19 44.22 4.26 -31.83
N ALA A 20 43.56 4.73 -32.89
CA ALA A 20 42.23 4.39 -33.41
C ALA A 20 42.09 3.00 -34.06
N ALA A 21 40.91 2.39 -33.91
CA ALA A 21 40.14 1.67 -34.95
C ALA A 21 38.86 1.09 -34.32
N GLY A 22 37.71 1.27 -34.98
CA GLY A 22 36.41 0.85 -34.47
C GLY A 22 36.26 -0.67 -34.32
N LEU A 23 35.51 -1.07 -33.29
CA LEU A 23 34.78 -2.33 -33.25
C LEU A 23 33.41 -2.05 -32.61
N ALA A 24 32.39 -2.60 -33.24
CA ALA A 24 30.99 -2.42 -32.92
C ALA A 24 30.72 -2.66 -31.43
N ALA A 25 30.02 -1.71 -30.79
CA ALA A 25 29.31 -2.01 -29.56
C ALA A 25 28.26 -3.07 -29.91
N ALA A 26 28.52 -4.31 -29.50
CA ALA A 26 27.47 -5.32 -29.42
C ALA A 26 26.43 -4.77 -28.46
N GLY A 27 25.30 -4.32 -29.03
CA GLY A 27 24.14 -3.94 -28.26
C GLY A 27 23.71 -5.16 -27.45
N ALA A 28 23.97 -5.12 -26.14
CA ALA A 28 23.12 -5.82 -25.20
C ALA A 28 21.81 -5.03 -25.13
N THR A 29 21.01 -5.08 -26.19
CA THR A 29 19.57 -4.95 -26.01
C THR A 29 19.15 -6.21 -25.28
N GLY A 30 19.28 -6.18 -23.95
CA GLY A 30 18.48 -7.05 -23.12
C GLY A 30 17.04 -6.72 -23.48
N THR A 31 16.44 -7.58 -24.28
CA THR A 31 14.99 -7.61 -24.40
C THR A 31 14.50 -7.80 -22.97
N ALA A 32 13.94 -6.75 -22.37
CA ALA A 32 13.08 -6.88 -21.21
C ALA A 32 12.06 -7.94 -21.64
N GLY A 33 12.21 -9.15 -21.11
CA GLY A 33 11.22 -10.18 -21.29
C GLY A 33 9.93 -9.59 -20.78
N ALA A 34 8.82 -9.83 -21.49
CA ALA A 34 7.51 -9.69 -20.90
C ALA A 34 7.48 -10.64 -19.69
N GLN A 35 7.89 -10.13 -18.53
CA GLN A 35 7.57 -10.73 -17.25
C GLN A 35 6.04 -10.70 -17.21
N GLY A 36 5.40 -11.84 -16.95
CA GLY A 36 3.98 -11.84 -16.67
C GLY A 36 3.68 -10.87 -15.54
N SER A 37 2.43 -10.41 -15.44
CA SER A 37 1.95 -9.65 -14.27
C SER A 37 2.39 -10.38 -12.99
N ALA A 38 3.02 -9.68 -12.05
CA ALA A 38 3.48 -10.27 -10.80
C ALA A 38 2.30 -10.84 -10.00
N TYR A 39 1.11 -10.25 -10.16
CA TYR A 39 -0.13 -10.70 -9.55
C TYR A 39 -0.90 -11.68 -10.45
N GLU A 40 -0.39 -12.01 -11.63
CA GLU A 40 -1.00 -12.96 -12.59
C GLU A 40 -2.46 -12.62 -12.97
N GLY A 41 -2.83 -11.34 -12.89
CA GLY A 41 -4.21 -10.88 -13.13
C GLY A 41 -5.20 -11.19 -12.01
N TYR A 42 -4.73 -11.60 -10.82
CA TYR A 42 -5.56 -12.03 -9.70
C TYR A 42 -6.59 -10.97 -9.23
N LEU A 43 -6.24 -9.69 -9.39
CA LEU A 43 -7.05 -8.54 -9.00
C LEU A 43 -7.85 -7.91 -10.16
N GLU A 44 -7.86 -8.49 -11.35
CA GLU A 44 -8.58 -7.92 -12.51
C GLU A 44 -10.11 -7.86 -12.31
N ASP A 45 -10.66 -8.72 -11.47
CA ASP A 45 -12.07 -8.76 -11.06
C ASP A 45 -12.30 -8.21 -9.64
N GLU A 46 -11.26 -7.69 -8.98
CA GLU A 46 -11.34 -6.94 -7.73
C GLU A 46 -11.69 -5.48 -8.08
N GLY A 47 -12.81 -4.98 -7.54
CA GLY A 47 -13.42 -3.72 -7.98
C GLY A 47 -12.81 -2.44 -7.41
N THR A 48 -11.87 -2.52 -6.46
CA THR A 48 -11.25 -1.38 -5.78
C THR A 48 -9.76 -1.20 -6.08
N TRP A 49 -9.08 -2.19 -6.66
CA TRP A 49 -7.61 -2.19 -6.87
C TRP A 49 -7.15 -1.08 -7.81
N GLY A 50 -7.87 -0.85 -8.92
CA GLY A 50 -7.58 0.28 -9.83
C GLY A 50 -6.20 0.26 -10.50
N GLY A 51 -5.38 -0.76 -10.27
CA GLY A 51 -3.99 -0.83 -10.74
C GLY A 51 -2.98 -0.21 -9.77
N GLU A 52 -3.35 0.10 -8.52
CA GLU A 52 -2.47 0.71 -7.53
C GLU A 52 -2.01 -0.33 -6.49
N THR A 53 -0.73 -0.29 -6.14
CA THR A 53 -0.18 -1.07 -5.02
C THR A 53 0.33 -0.12 -3.95
N VAL A 54 -0.15 -0.30 -2.73
CA VAL A 54 0.24 0.57 -1.62
C VAL A 54 1.62 0.18 -1.07
N ASP A 55 2.55 1.12 -1.07
CA ASP A 55 3.92 0.98 -0.57
C ASP A 55 4.01 1.13 0.94
N ALA A 56 4.13 -0.01 1.59
CA ALA A 56 4.29 -0.16 3.01
C ALA A 56 5.71 -0.62 3.41
N THR A 57 6.69 -0.47 2.52
CA THR A 57 8.09 -0.82 2.81
C THR A 57 8.65 -0.01 3.99
N GLY A 58 9.53 -0.64 4.77
CA GLY A 58 10.10 -0.06 5.98
C GLY A 58 9.16 -0.03 7.20
N MET A 59 7.91 -0.48 7.08
CA MET A 59 7.01 -0.65 8.23
C MET A 59 7.12 -2.06 8.83
N ALA A 60 7.14 -2.13 10.16
CA ALA A 60 7.18 -3.40 10.90
C ALA A 60 5.79 -4.07 10.96
N GLU A 61 4.73 -3.25 11.04
CA GLU A 61 3.34 -3.68 11.13
C GLU A 61 2.47 -2.78 10.24
N VAL A 62 1.49 -3.37 9.55
CA VAL A 62 0.61 -2.67 8.62
C VAL A 62 -0.80 -3.24 8.74
N THR A 63 -1.81 -2.38 8.82
CA THR A 63 -3.20 -2.81 8.91
C THR A 63 -3.88 -2.85 7.55
N VAL A 64 -4.62 -3.93 7.29
CA VAL A 64 -5.57 -4.08 6.19
C VAL A 64 -6.97 -4.15 6.78
N ARG A 65 -7.90 -3.35 6.30
CA ARG A 65 -9.31 -3.42 6.73
C ARG A 65 -10.04 -4.54 6.01
N VAL A 66 -10.83 -5.30 6.76
CA VAL A 66 -11.70 -6.38 6.25
C VAL A 66 -13.15 -5.93 6.29
N GLY A 67 -13.85 -6.06 5.17
CA GLY A 67 -15.21 -5.54 5.01
C GLY A 67 -15.22 -4.06 4.60
N ALA A 68 -14.21 -3.61 3.86
CA ALA A 68 -14.18 -2.27 3.30
C ALA A 68 -15.20 -2.11 2.17
N GLN A 69 -15.60 -0.86 1.89
CA GLN A 69 -16.51 -0.53 0.80
C GLN A 69 -15.88 -0.89 -0.55
N GLY A 70 -16.56 -1.75 -1.31
CA GLY A 70 -16.11 -2.25 -2.61
C GLY A 70 -16.99 -3.41 -3.09
N ASN A 71 -16.87 -3.78 -4.36
CA ASN A 71 -17.53 -4.99 -4.89
C ASN A 71 -19.06 -5.04 -4.68
N GLY A 72 -19.72 -3.88 -4.77
CA GLY A 72 -21.18 -3.75 -4.62
C GLY A 72 -21.69 -3.72 -3.17
N GLY A 73 -20.80 -3.63 -2.18
CA GLY A 73 -21.14 -3.55 -0.76
C GLY A 73 -19.91 -3.28 0.11
N ASN A 74 -19.85 -3.90 1.28
CA ASN A 74 -18.68 -3.88 2.16
C ASN A 74 -17.91 -5.20 2.00
N LEU A 75 -17.53 -5.51 0.75
CA LEU A 75 -16.99 -6.80 0.31
C LEU A 75 -15.57 -6.64 -0.28
N ALA A 76 -14.72 -5.83 0.34
CA ALA A 76 -13.35 -5.59 -0.10
C ALA A 76 -12.36 -5.60 1.06
N PHE A 77 -11.08 -5.75 0.70
CA PHE A 77 -9.95 -5.43 1.57
C PHE A 77 -9.48 -4.01 1.27
N ASP A 78 -9.05 -3.26 2.28
CA ASP A 78 -8.44 -1.94 2.08
C ASP A 78 -7.09 -1.81 2.82
N PRO A 79 -5.98 -1.62 2.09
CA PRO A 79 -5.89 -1.65 0.64
C PRO A 79 -6.06 -3.09 0.07
N PRO A 80 -6.48 -3.24 -1.20
CA PRO A 80 -6.56 -4.54 -1.86
C PRO A 80 -5.20 -5.06 -2.33
N ALA A 81 -4.20 -4.19 -2.51
CA ALA A 81 -2.83 -4.57 -2.82
C ALA A 81 -1.83 -3.72 -2.04
N MET A 82 -0.79 -4.37 -1.51
CA MET A 82 0.32 -3.68 -0.86
C MET A 82 1.65 -4.36 -1.11
N VAL A 83 2.73 -3.58 -1.00
CA VAL A 83 4.11 -4.06 -0.99
C VAL A 83 4.76 -3.79 0.36
N VAL A 84 5.44 -4.79 0.91
CA VAL A 84 6.13 -4.74 2.22
C VAL A 84 7.52 -5.36 2.13
N GLU A 85 8.33 -5.20 3.17
CA GLU A 85 9.61 -5.91 3.28
C GLU A 85 9.43 -7.28 3.95
N PRO A 86 10.32 -8.26 3.70
CA PRO A 86 10.37 -9.47 4.51
C PRO A 86 10.52 -9.15 6.00
N GLY A 87 9.74 -9.82 6.83
CA GLY A 87 9.64 -9.62 8.28
C GLY A 87 8.51 -8.66 8.70
N THR A 88 7.78 -8.04 7.77
CA THR A 88 6.61 -7.22 8.09
C THR A 88 5.41 -8.09 8.49
N THR A 89 4.71 -7.68 9.54
CA THR A 89 3.45 -8.27 9.97
C THR A 89 2.27 -7.52 9.37
N ILE A 90 1.37 -8.24 8.70
CA ILE A 90 0.09 -7.70 8.27
C ILE A 90 -0.96 -8.04 9.32
N ILE A 91 -1.73 -7.03 9.72
CA ILE A 91 -2.85 -7.14 10.64
C ILE A 91 -4.12 -6.88 9.84
N TRP A 92 -4.92 -7.91 9.63
CA TRP A 92 -6.27 -7.74 9.11
C TRP A 92 -7.21 -7.38 10.25
N GLU A 93 -7.90 -6.24 10.15
CA GLU A 93 -8.83 -5.73 11.17
C GLU A 93 -10.24 -5.62 10.59
N TRP A 94 -11.22 -6.22 11.27
CA TRP A 94 -12.60 -6.24 10.81
C TRP A 94 -13.30 -4.93 11.14
N THR A 95 -13.99 -4.40 10.13
CA THR A 95 -14.83 -3.20 10.24
C THR A 95 -16.20 -3.49 10.85
N GLY A 96 -16.62 -4.76 10.91
CA GLY A 96 -17.98 -5.16 11.29
C GLY A 96 -19.03 -4.97 10.19
N GLU A 97 -18.61 -4.57 9.00
CA GLU A 97 -19.50 -4.23 7.90
C GLU A 97 -19.57 -5.33 6.83
N GLY A 98 -20.71 -5.45 6.15
CA GLY A 98 -20.85 -6.37 5.00
C GLY A 98 -21.07 -7.85 5.35
N GLY A 99 -21.29 -8.17 6.63
CA GLY A 99 -21.52 -9.54 7.10
C GLY A 99 -20.24 -10.26 7.50
N GLY A 100 -20.25 -11.59 7.41
CA GLY A 100 -19.14 -12.43 7.84
C GLY A 100 -18.01 -12.46 6.81
N HIS A 101 -16.79 -12.14 7.25
CA HIS A 101 -15.59 -12.19 6.40
C HIS A 101 -14.50 -13.02 7.04
N ASN A 102 -13.65 -13.61 6.20
CA ASN A 102 -12.38 -14.23 6.61
C ASN A 102 -11.24 -13.80 5.67
N VAL A 103 -10.02 -14.19 6.03
CA VAL A 103 -8.81 -14.01 5.22
C VAL A 103 -8.21 -15.39 4.99
N VAL A 104 -8.11 -15.80 3.73
CA VAL A 104 -7.62 -17.13 3.34
C VAL A 104 -6.55 -16.98 2.28
N SER A 105 -5.37 -17.53 2.54
CA SER A 105 -4.30 -17.67 1.57
C SER A 105 -4.71 -18.61 0.42
N GLU A 106 -4.48 -18.22 -0.84
CA GLU A 106 -4.64 -19.16 -1.96
C GLU A 106 -3.65 -20.31 -1.91
N ALA A 107 -2.45 -20.06 -1.38
CA ALA A 107 -1.42 -21.08 -1.21
C ALA A 107 -1.66 -21.99 0.01
N GLY A 108 -2.62 -21.64 0.87
CA GLY A 108 -2.91 -22.37 2.12
C GLY A 108 -1.91 -22.08 3.24
N ASN A 109 -1.23 -20.93 3.21
CA ASN A 109 -0.27 -20.51 4.23
C ASN A 109 -0.93 -20.11 5.56
N PHE A 110 -2.13 -19.55 5.47
CA PHE A 110 -2.92 -19.09 6.61
C PHE A 110 -4.42 -19.05 6.28
N GLU A 111 -5.23 -19.10 7.32
CA GLU A 111 -6.68 -18.93 7.27
C GLU A 111 -7.16 -18.38 8.63
N SER A 112 -7.97 -17.32 8.60
CA SER A 112 -8.68 -16.82 9.79
C SER A 112 -10.04 -17.53 9.96
N ASP A 113 -10.62 -17.42 11.16
CA ASP A 113 -12.06 -17.67 11.32
C ASP A 113 -12.89 -16.63 10.56
N ILE A 114 -14.19 -16.90 10.41
CA ILE A 114 -15.16 -15.91 9.93
C ILE A 114 -15.59 -15.03 11.09
N TYR A 115 -15.37 -13.72 10.97
CA TYR A 115 -15.85 -12.71 11.92
C TYR A 115 -16.86 -11.77 11.27
N GLU A 116 -17.85 -11.34 12.06
CA GLU A 116 -18.90 -10.38 11.67
C GLU A 116 -18.80 -9.06 12.44
N GLN A 117 -18.04 -9.01 13.54
CA GLN A 117 -17.99 -7.87 14.44
C GLN A 117 -16.74 -7.03 14.16
N ALA A 118 -16.84 -5.73 14.47
CA ALA A 118 -15.71 -4.83 14.41
C ALA A 118 -14.67 -5.13 15.51
N GLY A 119 -13.41 -4.82 15.24
CA GLY A 119 -12.31 -4.91 16.21
C GLY A 119 -11.72 -6.31 16.41
N GLU A 120 -12.23 -7.32 15.70
CA GLU A 120 -11.54 -8.61 15.57
C GLU A 120 -10.31 -8.43 14.67
N THR A 121 -9.24 -9.16 14.98
CA THR A 121 -7.97 -9.07 14.24
C THR A 121 -7.40 -10.44 13.91
N PHE A 122 -6.75 -10.55 12.77
CA PHE A 122 -5.94 -11.69 12.36
C PHE A 122 -4.58 -11.18 11.88
N GLU A 123 -3.48 -11.82 12.26
CA GLU A 123 -2.14 -11.36 11.92
C GLU A 123 -1.29 -12.45 11.27
N TYR A 124 -0.41 -12.05 10.34
CA TYR A 124 0.57 -12.94 9.73
C TYR A 124 1.84 -12.17 9.39
N THR A 125 3.00 -12.74 9.76
CA THR A 125 4.32 -12.19 9.43
C THR A 125 4.88 -12.83 8.18
N PHE A 126 5.24 -12.01 7.20
CA PHE A 126 5.76 -12.45 5.91
C PHE A 126 7.28 -12.51 5.90
N GLU A 127 7.86 -13.66 6.21
CA GLU A 127 9.32 -13.82 6.35
C GLU A 127 10.08 -13.95 5.02
N GLU A 128 9.40 -14.39 3.95
CA GLU A 128 10.02 -14.69 2.66
C GLU A 128 9.48 -13.79 1.55
N ALA A 129 10.37 -13.35 0.66
CA ALA A 129 10.00 -12.57 -0.52
C ALA A 129 9.13 -13.39 -1.48
N GLY A 130 8.11 -12.76 -2.06
CA GLY A 130 7.16 -13.40 -2.95
C GLY A 130 5.86 -12.61 -3.09
N VAL A 131 4.86 -13.21 -3.71
CA VAL A 131 3.52 -12.65 -3.84
C VAL A 131 2.55 -13.57 -3.11
N GLU A 132 1.87 -13.05 -2.09
CA GLU A 132 0.80 -13.74 -1.38
C GLU A 132 -0.56 -13.25 -1.90
N GLN A 133 -1.29 -14.13 -2.56
CA GLN A 133 -2.68 -13.91 -2.96
C GLN A 133 -3.62 -14.46 -1.88
N TYR A 134 -4.60 -13.68 -1.48
CA TYR A 134 -5.57 -14.09 -0.48
C TYR A 134 -6.99 -13.60 -0.82
N PHE A 135 -7.99 -14.21 -0.18
CA PHE A 135 -9.39 -13.94 -0.45
C PHE A 135 -10.27 -14.12 0.79
N CYS A 136 -11.49 -13.62 0.71
CA CYS A 136 -12.57 -13.93 1.65
C CYS A 136 -13.44 -15.05 1.07
N SER A 137 -13.54 -16.20 1.76
CA SER A 137 -14.26 -17.40 1.32
C SER A 137 -15.70 -17.15 0.87
N PRO A 138 -16.58 -16.48 1.65
CA PRO A 138 -17.95 -16.22 1.22
C PRO A 138 -18.03 -15.23 0.04
N HIS A 139 -17.03 -14.36 -0.14
CA HIS A 139 -17.11 -13.20 -1.03
C HIS A 139 -16.13 -13.21 -2.22
N LYS A 140 -15.31 -14.27 -2.36
CA LYS A 140 -14.39 -14.46 -3.49
C LYS A 140 -15.07 -14.31 -4.85
N PRO A 141 -16.29 -14.86 -5.10
CA PRO A 141 -16.96 -14.70 -6.39
C PRO A 141 -17.46 -13.27 -6.67
N GLN A 142 -17.49 -12.40 -5.66
CA GLN A 142 -17.77 -10.97 -5.82
C GLN A 142 -16.49 -10.15 -6.04
N GLY A 143 -15.31 -10.79 -5.99
CA GLY A 143 -14.03 -10.12 -6.15
C GLY A 143 -13.34 -9.77 -4.84
N MET A 144 -13.81 -10.22 -3.67
CA MET A 144 -13.14 -9.92 -2.39
C MET A 144 -11.80 -10.67 -2.26
N LYS A 145 -10.76 -10.09 -2.86
CA LYS A 145 -9.41 -10.60 -3.03
C LYS A 145 -8.40 -9.54 -2.63
N GLY A 146 -7.23 -9.96 -2.21
CA GLY A 146 -6.11 -9.05 -1.97
C GLY A 146 -4.76 -9.70 -2.26
N VAL A 147 -3.74 -8.84 -2.31
CA VAL A 147 -2.35 -9.24 -2.55
C VAL A 147 -1.41 -8.55 -1.57
N VAL A 148 -0.49 -9.32 -0.98
CA VAL A 148 0.70 -8.80 -0.32
C VAL A 148 1.92 -9.18 -1.17
N ALA A 149 2.55 -8.19 -1.78
CA ALA A 149 3.86 -8.34 -2.42
C ALA A 149 4.96 -8.15 -1.36
N VAL A 150 5.79 -9.16 -1.16
CA VAL A 150 6.90 -9.12 -0.19
C VAL A 150 8.19 -8.90 -0.97
N GLY A 151 8.74 -7.68 -0.87
CA GLY A 151 9.86 -7.18 -1.66
C GLY A 151 9.40 -6.36 -2.88
N GLU A 152 10.03 -5.21 -3.09
CA GLU A 152 9.68 -4.21 -4.13
C GLU A 152 9.61 -4.79 -5.55
N ASP A 153 10.49 -5.72 -5.89
CA ASP A 153 10.54 -6.37 -7.22
C ASP A 153 9.28 -7.20 -7.54
N ASN A 154 8.44 -7.48 -6.53
CA ASN A 154 7.20 -8.25 -6.66
C ASN A 154 5.95 -7.36 -6.80
N ALA A 155 6.07 -6.03 -6.66
CA ALA A 155 4.95 -5.13 -6.79
C ALA A 155 4.51 -4.97 -8.26
N GLU A 156 3.20 -4.86 -8.49
CA GLU A 156 2.61 -4.58 -9.79
C GLU A 156 1.75 -3.32 -9.74
N GLY A 157 1.71 -2.59 -10.85
CA GLY A 157 0.91 -1.37 -10.98
C GLY A 157 1.63 -0.13 -10.48
N ASP A 158 0.86 0.94 -10.26
CA ASP A 158 1.37 2.20 -9.74
C ASP A 158 1.61 2.07 -8.24
N VAL A 159 2.87 2.16 -7.83
CA VAL A 159 3.27 2.06 -6.43
C VAL A 159 3.07 3.41 -5.74
N VAL A 160 2.14 3.47 -4.79
CA VAL A 160 1.74 4.69 -4.08
C VAL A 160 2.06 4.58 -2.60
N PRO A 161 2.62 5.60 -1.93
CA PRO A 161 2.96 5.52 -0.50
C PRO A 161 1.80 5.02 0.38
N PHE A 162 2.07 4.24 1.41
CA PHE A 162 1.07 3.89 2.41
C PHE A 162 0.58 5.15 3.12
N GLY A 163 -0.74 5.32 3.17
CA GLY A 163 -1.34 6.58 3.59
C GLY A 163 -1.23 7.71 2.55
N ALA A 164 -0.92 7.38 1.29
CA ALA A 164 -0.98 8.33 0.18
C ALA A 164 -2.30 9.08 0.20
N GLN A 165 -2.16 10.37 -0.04
CA GLN A 165 -3.25 11.31 0.05
C GLN A 165 -4.01 11.31 -1.27
N PRO A 166 -5.35 11.36 -1.26
CA PRO A 166 -6.10 11.48 -2.49
C PRO A 166 -5.63 12.71 -3.26
N ASP A 167 -5.40 12.55 -4.56
CA ASP A 167 -5.22 13.69 -5.45
C ASP A 167 -6.57 14.40 -5.59
N PHE A 168 -6.65 15.61 -5.03
CA PHE A 168 -7.84 16.44 -5.10
C PHE A 168 -8.03 17.09 -6.48
N GLY A 169 -7.18 16.79 -7.47
CA GLY A 169 -7.30 17.29 -8.84
C GLY A 169 -7.22 18.82 -8.90
N GLY A 170 -6.47 19.41 -7.96
CA GLY A 170 -6.34 20.85 -7.77
C GLY A 170 -7.54 21.55 -7.09
N TYR A 171 -8.57 20.80 -6.66
CA TYR A 171 -9.76 21.38 -6.02
C TYR A 171 -9.45 22.20 -4.76
N LEU A 172 -8.38 21.85 -4.04
CA LEU A 172 -7.96 22.48 -2.79
C LEU A 172 -6.75 23.42 -2.95
N ASP A 173 -6.22 23.62 -4.17
CA ASP A 173 -4.97 24.36 -4.39
C ASP A 173 -5.04 25.83 -3.97
N ASP A 174 -6.24 26.43 -4.07
CA ASP A 174 -6.49 27.82 -3.70
C ASP A 174 -6.99 27.98 -2.25
N VAL A 175 -7.08 26.90 -1.47
CA VAL A 175 -7.56 26.96 -0.08
C VAL A 175 -6.43 27.45 0.83
N PRO A 176 -6.58 28.60 1.50
CA PRO A 176 -5.57 29.09 2.43
C PRO A 176 -5.32 28.09 3.56
N GLY A 177 -4.04 27.80 3.84
CA GLY A 177 -3.65 26.87 4.90
C GLY A 177 -3.69 25.39 4.52
N PHE A 178 -4.09 25.05 3.29
CA PHE A 178 -3.95 23.69 2.78
C PHE A 178 -2.55 23.46 2.21
N GLU A 179 -1.74 22.64 2.89
CA GLU A 179 -0.36 22.34 2.47
C GLU A 179 -0.23 21.08 1.60
N GLY A 180 -1.37 20.53 1.18
CA GLY A 180 -1.46 19.27 0.45
C GLY A 180 -1.73 18.08 1.38
N GLY A 181 -2.67 17.24 0.95
CA GLY A 181 -3.07 16.02 1.65
C GLY A 181 -4.13 16.20 2.74
N ALA A 182 -4.94 15.17 2.89
CA ALA A 182 -5.88 15.01 3.99
C ALA A 182 -5.20 14.58 5.31
N ALA A 183 -5.58 15.22 6.41
CA ALA A 183 -5.13 14.85 7.74
C ALA A 183 -5.52 13.38 8.05
N PRO A 184 -4.58 12.51 8.45
CA PRO A 184 -4.89 11.12 8.75
C PRO A 184 -5.76 11.05 10.00
N ARG A 185 -6.98 10.51 9.85
CA ARG A 185 -7.99 10.35 10.90
C ARG A 185 -8.61 8.94 10.87
N ARG A 186 -7.92 7.96 10.26
CA ARG A 186 -8.29 6.54 10.28
C ARG A 186 -8.26 5.99 11.71
N GLY A 187 -9.06 4.96 11.98
CA GLY A 187 -9.25 4.32 13.27
C GLY A 187 -10.13 5.10 14.26
N GLN A 188 -10.70 6.24 13.85
CA GLN A 188 -11.52 7.09 14.71
C GLN A 188 -13.01 6.90 14.41
N GLU A 189 -13.82 6.62 15.44
CA GLU A 189 -15.28 6.51 15.32
C GLU A 189 -15.95 7.87 15.04
N GLU A 190 -15.35 8.96 15.56
CA GLU A 190 -15.83 10.33 15.40
C GLU A 190 -14.65 11.29 15.17
N VAL A 191 -14.82 12.22 14.22
CA VAL A 191 -13.78 13.15 13.77
C VAL A 191 -14.37 14.55 13.61
N GLY A 192 -13.87 15.50 14.41
CA GLY A 192 -14.26 16.91 14.32
C GLY A 192 -13.54 17.67 13.20
N VAL A 193 -14.29 18.57 12.56
CA VAL A 193 -13.84 19.60 11.62
C VAL A 193 -14.43 20.94 12.06
N ASP A 194 -13.57 21.88 12.44
CA ASP A 194 -13.99 23.22 12.86
C ASP A 194 -14.52 24.00 11.63
N VAL A 195 -15.65 24.70 11.80
CA VAL A 195 -16.27 25.57 10.80
C VAL A 195 -16.03 27.03 11.16
N GLY A 196 -15.48 27.79 10.20
CA GLY A 196 -15.13 29.18 10.44
C GLY A 196 -13.78 29.33 11.15
N ALA A 197 -12.86 28.44 10.82
CA ALA A 197 -11.47 28.50 11.22
C ALA A 197 -10.68 29.55 10.41
N GLY A 198 -9.42 29.74 10.80
CA GLY A 198 -8.52 30.73 10.19
C GLY A 198 -8.75 32.16 10.67
N ASP A 199 -7.81 33.05 10.36
CA ASP A 199 -7.82 34.43 10.85
C ASP A 199 -9.05 35.24 10.40
N ASP A 200 -9.61 34.88 9.24
CA ASP A 200 -10.80 35.53 8.67
C ASP A 200 -12.12 34.78 8.98
N GLY A 201 -12.03 33.61 9.62
CA GLY A 201 -13.19 32.81 10.02
C GLY A 201 -13.98 32.18 8.86
N PHE A 202 -13.32 31.89 7.73
CA PHE A 202 -13.95 31.35 6.52
C PHE A 202 -13.47 29.94 6.14
N LEU A 203 -12.61 29.31 6.95
CA LEU A 203 -11.98 28.04 6.62
C LEU A 203 -12.60 26.87 7.40
N PHE A 204 -12.27 25.66 6.96
CA PHE A 204 -12.38 24.45 7.76
C PHE A 204 -11.03 24.10 8.37
N ASP A 205 -11.00 23.56 9.58
CA ASP A 205 -9.79 22.99 10.16
C ASP A 205 -10.03 21.57 10.73
N PRO A 206 -9.35 20.54 10.22
CA PRO A 206 -8.48 20.55 9.05
C PRO A 206 -9.29 20.67 7.74
N VAL A 207 -8.64 21.23 6.70
CA VAL A 207 -9.25 21.44 5.37
C VAL A 207 -9.66 20.13 4.69
N ALA A 208 -8.89 19.05 4.92
CA ALA A 208 -9.20 17.73 4.40
C ALA A 208 -8.85 16.68 5.47
N ILE A 209 -9.65 15.62 5.56
CA ILE A 209 -9.48 14.49 6.47
C ILE A 209 -9.53 13.18 5.71
N HIS A 210 -8.71 12.23 6.15
CA HIS A 210 -8.73 10.87 5.68
C HIS A 210 -9.29 10.01 6.82
N VAL A 211 -10.57 9.74 6.74
CA VAL A 211 -11.32 8.94 7.73
C VAL A 211 -11.63 7.56 7.19
N ASP A 212 -11.95 6.64 8.09
CA ASP A 212 -12.48 5.34 7.68
C ASP A 212 -13.96 5.47 7.29
N ALA A 213 -14.42 4.50 6.50
CA ALA A 213 -15.85 4.37 6.23
C ALA A 213 -16.59 4.06 7.53
N GLY A 214 -17.69 4.77 7.79
CA GLY A 214 -18.46 4.65 9.03
C GLY A 214 -18.05 5.66 10.13
N THR A 215 -16.90 6.33 9.99
CA THR A 215 -16.52 7.45 10.87
C THR A 215 -17.57 8.56 10.80
N THR A 216 -18.06 9.00 11.97
CA THR A 216 -18.93 10.18 12.08
C THR A 216 -18.09 11.44 11.96
N VAL A 217 -18.34 12.26 10.94
CA VAL A 217 -17.69 13.57 10.81
C VAL A 217 -18.58 14.64 11.44
N VAL A 218 -18.07 15.30 12.48
CA VAL A 218 -18.75 16.38 13.19
C VAL A 218 -18.20 17.71 12.70
N TRP A 219 -19.12 18.63 12.36
CA TRP A 219 -18.79 19.98 11.92
C TRP A 219 -19.16 20.93 13.07
N GLU A 220 -18.17 21.55 13.69
CA GLU A 220 -18.34 22.32 14.95
C GLU A 220 -17.85 23.76 14.90
#